data_AF-A0A1Y2PFM3-F1
#
_entry.id   AF-A0A1Y2PFM3-F1
#
_cell.length_a   1.000
_cell.length_b   1.000
_cell.length_c   1.000
_cell.angle_alpha   90.00
_cell.angle_beta   90.00
_cell.angle_gamma   90.00
#
_symmetry.space_group_name_H-M   'P 1'
#
loop_
_entity.id
_entity.type
_entity.pdbx_description
1 polymer ?
#
loop_
_entity_poly.entity_id
_entity_poly.type
_entity_poly.pdbx_seq_one_letter_code
_entity_poly.pdbx_strand_id
1 'polypeptide(L)'
;MKKKSIIIDEFHHKELVKISNVFGAKYGDFTKSMILYFKKTGINPLETSNDNPATMIKVLDKRIVSFLKVQERDILKPLRNEIFEYSNEQKKQYENLSKWIQDAIIKVNHFDKERTQKINQELKSVFQKIEHIEKKIEKQQEAFYTICELIDQKNKSGLKGKLNSIFNNAN
;
A
#
# COMPACT_ATOMS: atom_id res chain seq x y z
N MET A 1 -18.71 -59.24 -47.84
CA MET A 1 -19.57 -59.09 -46.64
C MET A 1 -20.78 -59.99 -46.77
N LYS A 2 -21.14 -60.76 -45.74
CA LYS A 2 -22.43 -61.45 -45.69
C LYS A 2 -23.53 -60.40 -45.49
N LYS A 3 -24.49 -60.31 -46.43
CA LYS A 3 -25.64 -59.40 -46.32
C LYS A 3 -26.63 -60.00 -45.32
N LYS A 4 -27.20 -59.14 -44.47
CA LYS A 4 -28.26 -59.51 -43.52
C LYS A 4 -29.45 -58.59 -43.76
N SER A 5 -30.65 -59.14 -43.59
CA SER A 5 -31.91 -58.41 -43.74
C SER A 5 -32.53 -58.17 -42.36
N ILE A 6 -33.22 -57.03 -42.21
CA ILE A 6 -33.97 -56.67 -41.01
C ILE A 6 -35.44 -56.59 -41.41
N ILE A 7 -36.31 -57.23 -40.63
CA ILE A 7 -37.76 -57.15 -40.82
C ILE A 7 -38.26 -55.92 -40.07
N ILE A 8 -38.99 -55.05 -40.75
CA ILE A 8 -39.63 -53.85 -40.20
C ILE A 8 -41.02 -53.69 -40.80
N ASP A 9 -41.92 -53.06 -40.06
CA ASP A 9 -43.29 -52.81 -40.55
C ASP A 9 -43.29 -51.78 -41.69
N GLU A 10 -44.33 -51.82 -42.52
CA GLU A 10 -44.46 -50.92 -43.67
C GLU A 10 -44.41 -49.44 -43.28
N PHE A 11 -45.02 -49.07 -42.16
CA PHE A 11 -44.98 -47.69 -41.64
C PHE A 11 -43.55 -47.25 -41.32
N HIS A 12 -42.81 -48.05 -40.55
CA HIS A 12 -41.42 -47.77 -40.17
C HIS A 12 -40.49 -47.79 -41.38
N HIS A 13 -40.78 -48.61 -42.40
CA HIS A 13 -40.07 -48.59 -43.67
C HIS A 13 -40.26 -47.25 -44.40
N LYS A 14 -41.50 -46.75 -44.50
CA LYS A 14 -41.79 -45.44 -45.11
C LYS A 14 -41.07 -44.29 -44.40
N GLU A 15 -41.04 -44.31 -43.06
CA GLU A 15 -40.30 -43.32 -42.29
C GLU A 15 -38.79 -43.43 -42.48
N LEU A 16 -38.25 -44.65 -42.53
CA LEU A 16 -36.84 -44.88 -42.86
C LEU A 16 -36.49 -44.30 -44.23
N VAL A 17 -37.35 -44.47 -45.25
CA VAL A 17 -37.13 -43.87 -46.58
C VAL A 17 -37.06 -42.35 -46.51
N LYS A 18 -38.02 -41.71 -45.83
CA LYS A 18 -38.03 -40.24 -45.67
C LYS A 18 -36.75 -39.74 -45.00
N ILE A 19 -36.38 -40.34 -43.88
CA ILE A 19 -35.21 -39.94 -43.10
C ILE A 19 -33.92 -40.18 -43.89
N SER A 20 -33.80 -41.33 -44.56
CA SER A 20 -32.65 -41.67 -45.40
C SER A 20 -32.46 -40.67 -46.55
N ASN A 21 -33.56 -40.20 -47.14
CA ASN A 21 -33.54 -39.16 -48.18
C ASN A 21 -33.11 -37.80 -47.63
N VAL A 22 -33.59 -37.41 -46.45
CA VAL A 22 -33.20 -36.15 -45.78
C VAL A 22 -31.70 -36.12 -45.48
N PHE A 23 -31.14 -37.24 -45.01
CA PHE A 23 -29.71 -37.33 -44.67
C PHE A 23 -28.82 -37.81 -45.83
N GLY A 24 -29.38 -38.03 -47.02
CA GLY A 24 -28.62 -38.40 -48.23
C GLY A 24 -27.87 -39.74 -48.13
N ALA A 25 -28.34 -40.67 -47.31
CA ALA A 25 -27.69 -41.95 -47.06
C ALA A 25 -28.46 -43.12 -47.66
N LYS A 26 -27.80 -44.25 -47.96
CA LYS A 26 -28.45 -45.53 -48.28
C LYS A 26 -28.92 -46.20 -46.99
N TYR A 27 -30.03 -46.95 -47.02
CA TYR A 27 -30.62 -47.57 -45.82
C TYR A 27 -29.61 -48.33 -44.96
N GLY A 28 -28.82 -49.21 -45.59
CA GLY A 28 -27.82 -49.99 -44.87
C GLY A 28 -26.71 -49.15 -44.23
N ASP A 29 -26.30 -48.05 -44.86
CA ASP A 29 -25.27 -47.15 -44.31
C ASP A 29 -25.85 -46.23 -43.24
N PHE A 30 -27.09 -45.82 -43.40
CA PHE A 30 -27.83 -45.08 -42.38
C PHE A 30 -28.02 -45.92 -41.10
N THR A 31 -28.42 -47.19 -41.23
CA THR A 31 -28.54 -48.11 -40.08
C THR A 31 -27.19 -48.34 -39.39
N LYS A 32 -26.09 -48.47 -40.14
CA LYS A 32 -24.74 -48.54 -39.52
C LYS A 32 -24.42 -47.28 -38.73
N SER A 33 -24.72 -46.11 -39.29
CA SER A 33 -24.53 -44.82 -38.61
C SER A 33 -25.39 -44.70 -37.35
N MET A 34 -26.63 -45.18 -37.37
CA MET A 34 -27.49 -45.25 -36.17
C MET A 34 -26.91 -46.16 -35.09
N ILE A 35 -26.43 -47.36 -35.46
CA ILE A 35 -25.78 -48.28 -34.51
C ILE A 35 -24.56 -47.62 -33.87
N LEU A 36 -23.72 -46.96 -34.69
CA LEU A 36 -22.55 -46.24 -34.20
C LEU A 36 -22.94 -45.04 -33.32
N TYR A 37 -23.99 -44.32 -33.69
CA TYR A 37 -24.51 -43.19 -32.94
C TYR A 37 -24.95 -43.64 -31.54
N PHE A 38 -25.88 -44.59 -31.44
CA PHE A 38 -26.36 -45.08 -30.13
C PHE A 38 -25.23 -45.70 -29.30
N LYS A 39 -24.29 -46.42 -29.93
CA LYS A 39 -23.12 -46.95 -29.23
C LYS A 39 -22.20 -45.86 -28.68
N LYS A 40 -22.00 -44.77 -29.43
CA LYS A 40 -21.11 -43.66 -29.02
C LYS A 40 -21.77 -42.71 -28.02
N THR A 41 -23.05 -42.42 -28.20
CA THR A 41 -23.78 -41.49 -27.34
C THR A 41 -24.33 -42.16 -26.08
N GLY A 42 -24.45 -43.49 -26.07
CA GLY A 42 -25.05 -44.23 -24.96
C GLY A 42 -26.56 -44.03 -24.84
N ILE A 43 -27.19 -43.31 -25.78
CA ILE A 43 -28.63 -43.04 -25.78
C ILE A 43 -29.36 -44.35 -26.08
N ASN A 44 -30.22 -44.77 -25.15
CA ASN A 44 -31.12 -45.90 -25.36
C ASN A 44 -32.32 -45.42 -26.20
N PRO A 45 -32.48 -45.89 -27.46
CA PRO A 45 -33.59 -45.47 -28.32
C PRO A 45 -34.96 -45.98 -27.85
N LEU A 46 -34.99 -46.89 -26.87
CA LEU A 46 -36.23 -47.40 -26.27
C LEU A 46 -36.71 -46.55 -25.08
N GLU A 47 -35.85 -45.68 -24.56
CA GLU A 47 -36.21 -44.77 -23.47
C GLU A 47 -36.71 -43.44 -24.04
N THR A 48 -38.02 -43.22 -23.99
CA THR A 48 -38.68 -41.98 -24.42
C THR A 48 -38.37 -40.77 -23.52
N SER A 49 -37.66 -40.98 -22.41
CA SER A 49 -37.29 -39.95 -21.43
C SER A 49 -35.89 -39.38 -21.61
N ASN A 50 -35.13 -39.82 -22.63
CA ASN A 50 -33.83 -39.21 -22.92
C ASN A 50 -34.05 -37.78 -23.42
N ASP A 51 -34.01 -36.84 -22.47
CA ASP A 51 -34.01 -35.41 -22.72
C ASP A 51 -33.07 -35.13 -23.90
N ASN A 52 -33.64 -34.60 -24.98
CA ASN A 52 -32.90 -34.21 -26.17
C ASN A 52 -31.61 -33.49 -25.72
N PRO A 53 -30.41 -33.87 -26.22
CA PRO A 53 -29.16 -33.21 -25.86
C PRO A 53 -29.23 -31.68 -25.89
N ALA A 54 -30.04 -31.09 -26.76
CA ALA A 54 -30.30 -29.66 -26.80
C ALA A 54 -30.96 -29.10 -25.51
N THR A 55 -31.87 -29.85 -24.89
CA THR A 55 -32.52 -29.50 -23.62
C THR A 55 -31.52 -29.54 -22.47
N MET A 56 -30.65 -30.55 -22.43
CA MET A 56 -29.57 -30.64 -21.43
C MET A 56 -28.60 -29.45 -21.52
N ILE A 57 -28.21 -29.04 -22.73
CA ILE A 57 -27.36 -27.87 -22.96
C ILE A 57 -28.04 -26.60 -22.44
N LYS A 58 -29.34 -26.41 -22.70
CA LYS A 58 -30.10 -25.26 -22.20
C LYS A 58 -30.19 -25.22 -20.67
N VAL A 59 -30.32 -26.37 -20.02
CA VAL A 59 -30.31 -26.46 -18.55
C VAL A 59 -28.94 -26.10 -18.00
N LEU A 60 -27.86 -26.59 -18.64
CA LEU A 60 -26.50 -26.26 -18.25
C LEU A 60 -26.23 -24.75 -18.37
N ASP A 61 -26.62 -24.13 -19.49
CA ASP A 61 -26.49 -22.69 -19.71
C ASP A 61 -27.21 -21.87 -18.62
N LYS A 62 -28.46 -22.23 -18.29
CA LYS A 62 -29.20 -21.60 -17.18
C LYS A 62 -28.47 -21.73 -15.84
N ARG A 63 -27.87 -22.88 -15.55
CA ARG A 63 -27.09 -23.08 -14.31
C ARG A 63 -25.84 -22.20 -14.30
N ILE A 64 -25.13 -22.08 -15.41
CA ILE A 64 -23.95 -21.20 -15.53
C ILE A 64 -24.35 -19.74 -15.30
N VAL A 65 -25.40 -19.26 -15.97
CA VAL A 65 -25.90 -17.90 -15.78
C VAL A 65 -26.33 -17.66 -14.33
N SER A 66 -27.00 -18.62 -13.71
CA SER A 66 -27.38 -18.53 -12.30
C SER A 66 -26.16 -18.46 -11.38
N PHE A 67 -25.14 -19.28 -11.64
CA PHE A 67 -23.90 -19.28 -10.88
C PHE A 67 -23.17 -17.94 -11.00
N LEU A 68 -23.03 -17.40 -12.21
CA LEU A 68 -22.40 -16.10 -12.42
C LEU A 68 -23.15 -14.97 -11.71
N LYS A 69 -24.50 -14.99 -11.73
CA LYS A 69 -25.30 -14.01 -10.97
C LYS A 69 -25.07 -14.09 -9.47
N VAL A 70 -24.94 -15.30 -8.93
CA VAL A 70 -24.64 -15.52 -7.50
C VAL A 70 -23.23 -15.01 -7.19
N GLN A 71 -22.23 -15.35 -8.00
CA GLN A 71 -20.86 -14.84 -7.85
C GLN A 71 -20.81 -13.31 -7.87
N GLU A 72 -21.53 -12.68 -8.81
CA GLU A 72 -21.57 -11.22 -8.92
C GLU A 72 -22.23 -10.58 -7.70
N ARG A 73 -23.40 -11.12 -7.28
CA ARG A 73 -24.19 -10.56 -6.18
C ARG A 73 -23.56 -10.78 -4.82
N ASP A 74 -23.08 -11.99 -4.55
CA ASP A 74 -22.69 -12.42 -3.21
C ASP A 74 -21.19 -12.25 -2.95
N ILE A 75 -20.37 -12.08 -3.99
CA ILE A 75 -18.91 -11.94 -3.84
C ILE A 75 -18.41 -10.63 -4.45
N LEU A 76 -18.60 -10.43 -5.76
CA LEU A 76 -17.94 -9.32 -6.47
C LEU A 76 -18.48 -7.95 -6.06
N LYS A 77 -19.80 -7.82 -5.85
CA LYS A 77 -20.41 -6.55 -5.39
C LYS A 77 -19.99 -6.18 -3.97
N PRO A 78 -20.08 -7.07 -2.96
CA PRO A 78 -19.57 -6.80 -1.62
C PRO A 78 -18.09 -6.42 -1.63
N LEU A 79 -17.24 -7.19 -2.33
CA LEU A 79 -15.81 -6.92 -2.42
C LEU A 79 -15.51 -5.53 -3.01
N ARG A 80 -16.26 -5.12 -4.05
CA ARG A 80 -16.13 -3.77 -4.60
C ARG A 80 -16.47 -2.70 -3.55
N ASN A 81 -17.53 -2.90 -2.78
CA ASN A 81 -17.94 -1.94 -1.75
C ASN A 81 -16.90 -1.86 -0.63
N GLU A 82 -16.42 -3.00 -0.14
CA GLU A 82 -15.36 -3.07 0.88
C GLU A 82 -14.08 -2.36 0.42
N ILE A 83 -13.63 -2.59 -0.82
CA ILE A 83 -12.45 -1.89 -1.36
C ILE A 83 -12.70 -0.39 -1.45
N PHE A 84 -13.88 0.03 -1.86
CA PHE A 84 -14.22 1.45 -1.95
C PHE A 84 -14.25 2.12 -0.57
N GLU A 85 -14.88 1.48 0.43
CA GLU A 85 -14.91 1.96 1.80
C GLU A 85 -13.51 2.03 2.40
N TYR A 86 -12.71 0.97 2.23
CA TYR A 86 -11.33 0.92 2.68
C TYR A 86 -10.47 2.01 2.03
N SER A 87 -10.64 2.25 0.73
CA SER A 87 -9.93 3.34 0.03
C SER A 87 -10.30 4.72 0.59
N ASN A 88 -11.58 4.94 0.92
CA ASN A 88 -12.02 6.20 1.51
C ASN A 88 -11.49 6.38 2.93
N GLU A 89 -11.51 5.31 3.73
CA GLU A 89 -10.97 5.33 5.09
C GLU A 89 -9.47 5.60 5.08
N GLN A 90 -8.70 4.93 4.21
CA GLN A 90 -7.29 5.19 4.04
C GLN A 90 -7.02 6.65 3.68
N LYS A 91 -7.76 7.21 2.72
CA LYS A 91 -7.61 8.63 2.36
C LYS A 91 -7.82 9.55 3.56
N LYS A 92 -8.84 9.29 4.38
CA LYS A 92 -9.12 10.05 5.61
C LYS A 92 -8.00 9.89 6.64
N GLN A 93 -7.48 8.67 6.82
CA GLN A 93 -6.35 8.42 7.72
C GLN A 93 -5.09 9.15 7.26
N TYR A 94 -4.80 9.16 5.95
CA TYR A 94 -3.69 9.94 5.37
C TYR A 94 -3.85 11.44 5.58
N GLU A 95 -5.05 11.99 5.35
CA GLU A 95 -5.32 13.41 5.59
C GLU A 95 -5.13 13.78 7.07
N ASN A 96 -5.58 12.93 7.98
CA ASN A 96 -5.40 13.14 9.42
C ASN A 96 -3.93 13.05 9.83
N LEU A 97 -3.20 12.06 9.33
CA LEU A 97 -1.76 11.90 9.58
C LEU A 97 -0.99 13.11 9.05
N SER A 98 -1.31 13.58 7.83
CA SER A 98 -0.67 14.75 7.24
C SER A 98 -0.89 16.01 8.10
N LYS A 99 -2.11 16.24 8.59
CA LYS A 99 -2.40 17.36 9.50
C LYS A 99 -1.63 17.24 10.81
N TRP A 100 -1.61 16.05 11.40
CA TRP A 100 -0.87 15.80 12.64
C TRP A 100 0.63 16.06 12.47
N ILE A 101 1.24 15.62 11.36
CA ILE A 101 2.64 15.88 11.04
C ILE A 101 2.88 17.39 10.88
N GLN A 102 2.02 18.10 10.15
CA GLN A 102 2.13 19.56 10.00
C GLN A 102 2.07 20.26 11.36
N ASP A 103 1.11 19.91 12.21
CA ASP A 103 0.96 20.48 13.55
C ASP A 103 2.19 20.19 14.42
N ALA A 104 2.74 18.96 14.33
CA ALA A 104 3.95 18.58 15.05
C ALA A 104 5.15 19.42 14.61
N ILE A 105 5.35 19.59 13.29
CA ILE A 105 6.43 20.42 12.74
C ILE A 105 6.28 21.88 13.20
N ILE A 106 5.07 22.44 13.15
CA ILE A 106 4.81 23.81 13.61
C ILE A 106 5.16 23.96 15.10
N LYS A 107 4.75 23.00 15.94
CA LYS A 107 5.07 23.01 17.38
C LYS A 107 6.56 22.90 17.64
N VAL A 108 7.27 22.00 16.93
CA VAL A 108 8.72 21.84 17.07
C VAL A 108 9.45 23.11 16.66
N ASN A 109 9.07 23.73 15.53
CA ASN A 109 9.67 24.98 15.09
C ASN A 109 9.42 26.13 16.08
N HIS A 110 8.22 26.20 16.64
CA HIS A 110 7.91 27.19 17.68
C HIS A 110 8.77 26.99 18.93
N PHE A 111 8.83 25.75 19.43
CA PHE A 111 9.64 25.39 20.58
C PHE A 111 11.13 25.68 20.35
N ASP A 112 11.66 25.36 19.17
CA ASP A 112 13.06 25.61 18.85
C ASP A 112 13.37 27.12 18.74
N LYS A 113 12.43 27.91 18.21
CA LYS A 113 12.54 29.37 18.18
C LYS A 113 12.56 29.96 19.59
N GLU A 114 11.64 29.54 20.46
CA GLU A 114 11.61 29.99 21.87
C GLU A 114 12.89 29.60 22.61
N ARG A 115 13.35 28.35 22.41
CA ARG A 115 14.60 27.86 22.99
C ARG A 115 15.80 28.70 22.54
N THR A 116 15.90 28.97 21.25
CA THR A 116 16.98 29.79 20.67
C THR A 116 16.94 31.22 21.23
N GLN A 117 15.75 31.81 21.39
CA GLN A 117 15.61 33.13 21.99
C GLN A 117 16.09 33.16 23.45
N LYS A 118 15.71 32.17 24.27
CA LYS A 118 16.17 32.05 25.67
C LYS A 118 17.68 31.90 25.75
N ILE A 119 18.26 30.99 24.96
CA ILE A 119 19.71 30.80 24.89
C ILE A 119 20.41 32.10 24.53
N ASN A 120 19.93 32.83 23.52
CA ASN A 120 20.52 34.11 23.13
C ASN A 120 20.44 35.18 24.24
N GLN A 121 19.33 35.22 25.00
CA GLN A 121 19.19 36.12 26.14
C GLN A 121 20.15 35.76 27.28
N GLU A 122 20.27 34.48 27.60
CA GLU A 122 21.19 33.98 28.61
C GLU A 122 22.65 34.26 28.22
N LEU A 123 23.02 33.95 26.97
CA LEU A 123 24.35 34.27 26.44
C LEU A 123 24.64 35.77 26.53
N LYS A 124 23.70 36.63 26.15
CA LYS A 124 23.85 38.08 26.29
C LYS A 124 24.09 38.50 27.74
N SER A 125 23.36 37.92 28.69
CA SER A 125 23.57 38.20 30.12
C SER A 125 24.95 37.74 30.60
N VAL A 126 25.40 36.57 30.15
CA VAL A 126 26.74 36.05 30.47
C VAL A 126 27.83 36.97 29.91
N PHE A 127 27.73 37.38 28.65
CA PHE A 127 28.69 38.32 28.05
C PHE A 127 28.76 39.64 28.83
N GLN A 128 27.63 40.21 29.24
CA GLN A 128 27.61 41.42 30.06
C GLN A 128 28.29 41.22 31.43
N LYS A 129 28.10 40.05 32.06
CA LYS A 129 28.77 39.73 33.33
C LYS A 129 30.28 39.60 33.14
N ILE A 130 30.72 38.96 32.05
CA ILE A 130 32.14 38.83 31.71
C ILE A 130 32.75 40.23 31.52
N GLU A 131 32.12 41.09 30.72
CA GLU A 131 32.59 42.47 30.50
C GLU A 131 32.72 43.27 31.81
N HIS A 132 31.79 43.09 32.74
CA HIS A 132 31.86 43.74 34.07
C HIS A 132 32.99 43.19 34.94
N ILE A 133 33.26 41.88 34.85
CA ILE A 133 34.36 41.25 35.56
C ILE A 133 35.70 41.75 34.99
N GLU A 134 35.84 41.80 33.67
CA GLU A 134 37.03 42.33 32.99
C GLU A 134 37.33 43.76 33.45
N LYS A 135 36.33 44.66 33.43
CA LYS A 135 36.48 46.04 33.94
C LYS A 135 36.88 46.11 35.41
N LYS A 136 36.38 45.20 36.26
CA LYS A 136 36.77 45.15 37.68
C LYS A 136 38.22 44.69 37.85
N ILE A 137 38.64 43.70 37.05
CA ILE A 137 40.01 43.21 37.05
C ILE A 137 40.97 44.32 36.60
N GLU A 138 40.65 45.05 35.54
CA GLU A 138 41.44 46.20 35.07
C GLU A 138 41.61 47.26 36.18
N LYS A 139 40.51 47.65 36.84
CA LYS A 139 40.57 48.60 37.97
C LYS A 139 41.39 48.09 39.15
N GLN A 140 41.31 46.79 39.45
CA GLN A 140 42.13 46.19 40.49
C GLN A 140 43.61 46.22 40.12
N GLN A 141 43.96 45.90 38.87
CA GLN A 141 45.33 46.02 38.36
C GLN A 141 45.85 47.45 38.49
N GLU A 142 45.06 48.45 38.07
CA GLU A 142 45.41 49.88 38.20
C GLU A 142 45.62 50.31 39.66
N ALA A 143 44.77 49.84 40.57
CA ALA A 143 44.92 50.09 42.00
C ALA A 143 46.21 49.47 42.55
N PHE A 144 46.55 48.24 42.17
CA PHE A 144 47.82 47.61 42.55
C PHE A 144 49.03 48.37 42.02
N TYR A 145 49.00 48.83 40.76
CA TYR A 145 50.06 49.68 40.20
C TYR A 145 50.21 50.97 41.01
N THR A 146 49.11 51.63 41.33
CA THR A 146 49.12 52.87 42.13
C THR A 146 49.71 52.64 43.52
N ILE A 147 49.30 51.56 44.21
CA ILE A 147 49.86 51.19 45.52
C ILE A 147 51.36 50.91 45.41
N CYS A 148 51.80 50.18 44.37
CA CYS A 148 53.22 49.93 44.12
C CYS A 148 54.01 51.22 43.87
N GLU A 149 53.46 52.18 43.14
CA GLU A 149 54.11 53.48 42.90
C GLU A 149 54.24 54.33 44.16
N LEU A 150 53.27 54.24 45.07
CA LEU A 150 53.32 54.92 46.37
C LEU A 150 54.34 54.27 47.33
N ILE A 151 54.46 52.94 47.33
CA ILE A 151 55.32 52.20 48.28
C ILE A 151 56.78 52.09 47.77
N ASP A 152 57.01 51.95 46.47
CA ASP A 152 58.35 51.78 45.87
C ASP A 152 58.67 52.90 44.87
N GLN A 153 58.67 54.15 45.35
CA GLN A 153 59.12 55.31 44.58
C GLN A 153 60.59 55.11 44.17
N LYS A 154 60.80 54.76 42.87
CA LYS A 154 62.07 54.40 42.18
C LYS A 154 62.38 52.91 42.01
N ASN A 155 61.43 52.00 42.27
CA ASN A 155 61.56 50.56 42.01
C ASN A 155 62.81 49.90 42.66
N LYS A 156 63.18 50.36 43.86
CA LYS A 156 64.38 49.87 44.57
C LYS A 156 64.22 48.43 45.06
N SER A 157 62.98 48.01 45.32
CA SER A 157 62.66 46.65 45.77
C SER A 157 62.36 45.67 44.62
N GLY A 158 62.25 46.19 43.39
CA GLY A 158 61.89 45.40 42.21
C GLY A 158 60.41 44.98 42.16
N LEU A 159 59.56 45.52 43.04
CA LEU A 159 58.14 45.17 43.15
C LEU A 159 57.38 45.46 41.85
N LYS A 160 57.64 46.60 41.19
CA LYS A 160 57.00 46.95 39.92
C LYS A 160 57.30 45.94 38.81
N GLY A 161 58.53 45.40 38.79
CA GLY A 161 58.94 44.36 37.83
C GLY A 161 58.23 43.02 38.05
N LYS A 162 58.07 42.59 39.31
CA LYS A 162 57.31 41.37 39.64
C LYS A 162 55.81 41.50 39.36
N LEU A 163 55.24 42.68 39.61
CA LEU A 163 53.82 42.93 39.32
C LEU A 163 53.54 42.84 37.81
N ASN A 164 54.41 43.45 36.99
CA ASN A 164 54.35 43.34 35.54
C ASN A 164 54.44 41.89 35.06
N SER A 165 55.31 41.06 35.64
CA SER A 165 55.43 39.65 35.23
C SER A 165 54.20 38.82 35.63
N ILE A 166 53.50 39.17 36.71
CA ILE A 166 52.28 38.47 37.13
C ILE A 166 51.11 38.78 36.19
N PHE A 167 50.92 40.06 35.83
CA PHE A 167 49.80 40.45 34.98
C PHE A 167 50.05 40.25 33.48
N ASN A 168 51.31 40.32 33.00
CA ASN A 168 51.62 40.13 31.57
C ASN A 168 51.89 38.68 31.16
N ASN A 169 52.13 37.74 32.10
CA ASN A 169 52.24 36.30 31.78
C ASN A 169 50.88 35.58 31.80
N ALA A 170 49.77 36.30 31.93
CA ALA A 170 48.42 35.74 31.98
C ALA A 170 47.70 35.76 30.61
N ASN A 171 48.45 35.79 29.49
CA ASN A 171 47.94 35.64 28.12
C ASN A 171 48.16 34.21 27.60
#